data_AF-A0A955I0C9-F1
#
_entry.id   AF-A0A955I0C9-F1
#
_cell.length_a   1.000
_cell.length_b   1.000
_cell.length_c   1.000
_cell.angle_alpha   90.00
_cell.angle_beta   90.00
_cell.angle_gamma   90.00
#
_symmetry.space_group_name_H-M   'P 1'
#
loop_
_entity.id
_entity.type
_entity.pdbx_description
1 polymer ?
#
loop_
_entity_poly.entity_id
_entity_poly.type
_entity_poly.pdbx_seq_one_letter_code
_entity_poly.pdbx_strand_id
1 'polypeptide(L)'
;MKNIFFAASIRGGRKEQPIYAHLVEELRRYGSVLNEHIAEEHLSLYGETGEESVHTRELARLTKADVVVAEVTTPSLGVGFLLAHASQQKIPTLCVYKGTHTDLLSEMIQGDPNFTIKTYTTPENLSIVLKEFF
;
A
#
# COMPACT_ATOMS: atom_id res chain seq x y z
N MET A 1 10.04 13.81 -10.29
CA MET A 1 9.31 13.54 -9.02
C MET A 1 9.07 12.05 -8.97
N LYS A 2 9.33 11.36 -7.84
CA LYS A 2 9.13 9.90 -7.76
C LYS A 2 7.65 9.55 -7.91
N ASN A 3 7.32 8.48 -8.62
CA ASN A 3 5.98 7.89 -8.66
C ASN A 3 5.87 6.84 -7.55
N ILE A 4 4.96 7.06 -6.61
CA ILE A 4 4.74 6.18 -5.45
C ILE A 4 3.43 5.44 -5.69
N PHE A 5 3.47 4.12 -5.85
CA PHE A 5 2.26 3.32 -5.93
C PHE A 5 1.77 2.97 -4.53
N PHE A 6 0.59 3.49 -4.16
CA PHE A 6 -0.02 3.19 -2.89
C PHE A 6 -0.99 2.00 -3.00
N ALA A 7 -0.85 1.02 -2.11
CA ALA A 7 -1.69 -0.17 -2.06
C ALA A 7 -2.27 -0.37 -0.65
N ALA A 8 -3.56 -0.65 -0.56
CA ALA A 8 -4.22 -0.94 0.70
C ALA A 8 -5.48 -1.79 0.48
N SER A 9 -5.98 -2.42 1.54
CA SER A 9 -7.19 -3.24 1.45
C SER A 9 -8.44 -2.39 1.19
N ILE A 10 -9.26 -2.83 0.23
CA ILE A 10 -10.58 -2.26 -0.05
C ILE A 10 -11.67 -3.30 0.25
N ARG A 11 -11.78 -4.33 -0.60
CA ARG A 11 -12.79 -5.40 -0.45
C ARG A 11 -12.51 -6.34 0.73
N GLY A 12 -11.25 -6.45 1.16
CA GLY A 12 -10.87 -7.21 2.36
C GLY A 12 -11.21 -6.49 3.67
N GLY A 13 -11.61 -5.22 3.59
CA GLY A 13 -11.98 -4.38 4.74
C GLY A 13 -11.27 -3.02 4.70
N ARG A 14 -11.97 -1.99 5.19
CA ARG A 14 -11.49 -0.59 5.19
C ARG A 14 -11.32 0.00 6.59
N LYS A 15 -11.14 -0.84 7.62
CA LYS A 15 -11.03 -0.38 9.02
C LYS A 15 -9.86 0.60 9.22
N GLU A 16 -8.78 0.42 8.49
CA GLU A 16 -7.59 1.27 8.55
C GLU A 16 -7.63 2.43 7.53
N GLN A 17 -8.79 2.75 6.93
CA GLN A 17 -8.90 3.88 6.00
C GLN A 17 -8.39 5.22 6.56
N PRO A 18 -8.58 5.57 7.84
CA PRO A 18 -7.97 6.79 8.40
C PRO A 18 -6.44 6.79 8.32
N ILE A 19 -5.81 5.61 8.46
CA ILE A 19 -4.37 5.46 8.26
C ILE A 19 -4.00 5.63 6.78
N TYR A 20 -4.83 5.11 5.86
CA TYR A 20 -4.57 5.28 4.43
C TYR A 20 -4.55 6.77 4.05
N ALA A 21 -5.49 7.56 4.56
CA ALA A 21 -5.55 9.00 4.33
C ALA A 21 -4.31 9.71 4.88
N HIS A 22 -3.88 9.34 6.09
CA HIS A 22 -2.66 9.87 6.69
C HIS A 22 -1.40 9.52 5.88
N LEU A 23 -1.26 8.27 5.45
CA LEU A 23 -0.16 7.82 4.60
C LEU A 23 -0.11 8.58 3.28
N VAL A 24 -1.23 8.70 2.57
CA VAL A 24 -1.30 9.44 1.31
C VAL A 24 -0.84 10.88 1.49
N GLU A 25 -1.28 11.56 2.55
CA GLU A 25 -0.87 12.95 2.82
C GLU A 25 0.64 13.06 3.10
N GLU A 26 1.21 12.15 3.89
CA GLU A 26 2.66 12.14 4.15
C GLU A 26 3.46 11.79 2.88
N LEU A 27 2.98 10.86 2.06
CA LEU A 27 3.65 10.41 0.83
C LEU A 27 3.75 11.50 -0.24
N ARG A 28 2.80 12.45 -0.28
CA ARG A 28 2.85 13.61 -1.20
C ARG A 28 4.10 14.46 -1.04
N ARG A 29 4.78 14.41 0.12
CA ARG A 29 6.05 15.09 0.36
C ARG A 29 7.23 14.46 -0.39
N TYR A 30 7.11 13.18 -0.76
CA TYR A 30 8.18 12.40 -1.38
C TYR A 30 7.96 12.18 -2.88
N GLY A 31 6.72 12.31 -3.37
CA GLY A 31 6.41 12.08 -4.77
C GLY A 31 4.93 12.14 -5.14
N SER A 32 4.65 11.81 -6.40
CA SER A 32 3.28 11.65 -6.92
C SER A 32 2.69 10.34 -6.42
N VAL A 33 1.59 10.40 -5.66
CA VAL A 33 0.93 9.21 -5.14
C VAL A 33 -0.05 8.65 -6.18
N LEU A 34 0.34 7.56 -6.81
CA LEU A 34 -0.57 6.76 -7.63
C LEU A 34 -1.56 6.06 -6.69
N ASN A 35 -2.83 6.00 -7.09
CA ASN A 35 -3.93 5.41 -6.33
C ASN A 35 -4.32 6.10 -5.02
N GLU A 36 -4.06 7.40 -4.87
CA GLU A 36 -4.44 8.13 -3.65
C GLU A 36 -5.95 8.06 -3.32
N HIS A 37 -6.82 7.97 -4.33
CA HIS A 37 -8.27 7.87 -4.17
C HIS A 37 -8.72 6.64 -3.35
N ILE A 38 -7.91 5.59 -3.22
CA ILE A 38 -8.28 4.43 -2.40
C ILE A 38 -8.36 4.80 -0.90
N ALA A 39 -7.70 5.89 -0.51
CA ALA A 39 -7.73 6.43 0.84
C ALA A 39 -8.94 7.32 1.13
N GLU A 40 -9.85 7.55 0.18
CA GLU A 40 -11.04 8.38 0.40
C GLU A 40 -12.05 7.69 1.33
N GLU A 41 -12.65 8.44 2.26
CA GLU A 41 -13.61 7.90 3.24
C GLU A 41 -14.87 7.34 2.57
N HIS A 42 -15.35 8.02 1.53
CA HIS A 42 -16.60 7.70 0.85
C HIS A 42 -16.47 6.62 -0.24
N LEU A 43 -15.26 6.10 -0.47
CA LEU A 43 -15.06 5.01 -1.43
C LEU A 43 -15.72 3.72 -0.90
N SER A 44 -16.60 3.15 -1.72
CA SER A 44 -17.39 1.98 -1.34
C SER A 44 -16.52 0.74 -1.04
N LEU A 45 -17.07 -0.20 -0.28
CA LEU A 45 -16.45 -1.52 -0.06
C LEU A 45 -16.32 -2.33 -1.36
N TYR A 46 -17.13 -2.04 -2.38
CA TYR A 46 -17.02 -2.67 -3.70
C TYR A 46 -15.84 -2.13 -4.51
N GLY A 47 -15.22 -1.04 -4.05
CA GLY A 47 -14.15 -0.32 -4.72
C GLY A 47 -14.69 0.59 -5.81
N GLU A 48 -13.84 0.86 -6.79
CA GLU A 48 -14.21 1.60 -8.00
C GLU A 48 -15.04 0.74 -8.95
N THR A 49 -15.97 1.39 -9.64
CA THR A 49 -16.77 0.82 -10.73
C THR A 49 -16.47 1.60 -12.01
N GLY A 50 -16.16 0.90 -13.10
CA GLY A 50 -15.80 1.51 -14.39
C GLY A 50 -15.75 0.48 -15.51
N GLU A 51 -15.71 0.96 -16.76
CA GLU A 51 -15.67 0.10 -17.96
C GLU A 51 -14.31 -0.60 -18.13
N GLU A 52 -13.21 0.07 -17.74
CA GLU A 52 -11.88 -0.54 -17.76
C GLU A 52 -11.70 -1.49 -16.58
N SER A 53 -11.14 -2.67 -16.85
CA SER A 53 -10.80 -3.63 -15.81
C SER A 53 -9.79 -3.03 -14.83
N VAL A 54 -10.18 -2.98 -13.54
CA VAL A 54 -9.30 -2.60 -12.41
C VAL A 54 -7.95 -3.33 -12.53
N HIS A 55 -7.96 -4.61 -12.88
CA HIS A 55 -6.72 -5.39 -13.04
C HIS A 55 -5.72 -4.74 -14.02
N THR A 56 -6.16 -4.41 -15.24
CA THR A 56 -5.28 -3.85 -16.28
C THR A 56 -4.77 -2.48 -15.87
N ARG A 57 -5.65 -1.63 -15.35
CA ARG A 57 -5.34 -0.28 -14.92
C ARG A 57 -4.35 -0.26 -13.74
N GLU A 58 -4.57 -1.09 -12.72
CA GLU A 58 -3.69 -1.18 -11.55
C GLU A 58 -2.30 -1.65 -11.95
N LEU A 59 -2.18 -2.69 -12.79
CA LEU A 59 -0.88 -3.14 -13.29
C LEU A 59 -0.19 -2.08 -14.15
N ALA A 60 -0.92 -1.36 -15.00
CA ALA A 60 -0.36 -0.28 -15.82
C ALA A 60 0.10 0.93 -14.99
N ARG A 61 -0.48 1.14 -13.80
CA ARG A 61 0.00 2.14 -12.82
C ARG A 61 1.23 1.61 -12.09
N LEU A 62 1.21 0.34 -11.65
CA LEU A 62 2.32 -0.29 -10.93
C LEU A 62 3.61 -0.28 -11.77
N THR A 63 3.54 -0.53 -13.07
CA THR A 63 4.72 -0.51 -13.95
C THR A 63 5.37 0.87 -14.10
N LYS A 64 4.67 1.94 -13.73
CA LYS A 64 5.19 3.32 -13.73
C LYS A 64 5.75 3.75 -12.38
N ALA A 65 5.65 2.90 -11.36
CA ALA A 65 6.05 3.21 -10.01
C ALA A 65 7.58 3.11 -9.86
N ASP A 66 8.18 4.12 -9.24
CA ASP A 66 9.57 4.06 -8.79
C ASP A 66 9.67 3.29 -7.46
N VAL A 67 8.57 3.26 -6.69
CA VAL A 67 8.49 2.67 -5.36
C VAL A 67 7.04 2.30 -5.03
N VAL A 68 6.86 1.25 -4.23
CA VAL A 68 5.55 0.83 -3.68
C VAL A 68 5.52 1.09 -2.19
N VAL A 69 4.40 1.63 -1.71
CA VAL A 69 4.09 1.70 -0.27
C VAL A 69 2.75 1.00 -0.05
N ALA A 70 2.75 -0.06 0.75
CA ALA A 70 1.58 -0.87 1.01
C ALA A 70 1.21 -0.88 2.50
N GLU A 71 -0.04 -0.59 2.81
CA GLU A 71 -0.63 -0.86 4.14
C GLU A 71 -1.19 -2.28 4.13
N VAL A 72 -0.60 -3.17 4.93
CA VAL A 72 -0.87 -4.61 4.89
C VAL A 72 -1.47 -5.16 6.19
N THR A 73 -2.02 -4.29 7.05
CA THR A 73 -2.67 -4.72 8.29
C THR A 73 -3.91 -5.56 8.01
N THR A 74 -4.71 -5.15 7.03
CA THR A 74 -5.90 -5.91 6.61
C THR A 74 -5.53 -6.84 5.46
N PRO A 75 -5.65 -8.18 5.60
CA PRO A 75 -5.38 -9.11 4.51
C PRO A 75 -6.21 -8.79 3.25
N SER A 76 -5.57 -8.79 2.10
CA SER A 76 -6.19 -8.44 0.82
C SER A 76 -5.58 -9.21 -0.34
N LEU A 77 -6.40 -9.99 -1.04
CA LEU A 77 -5.97 -10.74 -2.23
C LEU A 77 -5.43 -9.81 -3.33
N GLY A 78 -6.07 -8.66 -3.54
CA GLY A 78 -5.64 -7.69 -4.54
C GLY A 78 -4.29 -7.05 -4.19
N VAL A 79 -4.08 -6.69 -2.92
CA VAL A 79 -2.79 -6.16 -2.45
C VAL A 79 -1.70 -7.22 -2.56
N GLY A 80 -1.97 -8.46 -2.14
CA GLY A 80 -1.02 -9.57 -2.29
C GLY A 80 -0.63 -9.83 -3.75
N PHE A 81 -1.59 -9.76 -4.67
CA PHE A 81 -1.34 -9.88 -6.11
C PHE A 81 -0.43 -8.76 -6.65
N LEU A 82 -0.67 -7.51 -6.22
CA LEU A 82 0.14 -6.35 -6.61
C LEU A 82 1.56 -6.43 -6.03
N LEU A 83 1.69 -6.84 -4.76
CA LEU A 83 2.99 -7.05 -4.13
C LEU A 83 3.80 -8.13 -4.83
N ALA A 84 3.19 -9.26 -5.21
CA ALA A 84 3.88 -10.30 -5.98
C ALA A 84 4.44 -9.75 -7.31
N HIS A 85 3.68 -8.90 -8.02
CA HIS A 85 4.17 -8.23 -9.24
C HIS A 85 5.30 -7.24 -8.95
N ALA A 86 5.20 -6.45 -7.87
CA ALA A 86 6.24 -5.52 -7.46
C ALA A 86 7.55 -6.24 -7.13
N SER A 87 7.48 -7.37 -6.42
CA SER A 87 8.63 -8.23 -6.11
C SER A 87 9.29 -8.78 -7.37
N GLN A 88 8.50 -9.34 -8.29
CA GLN A 88 9.02 -9.86 -9.57
C GLN A 88 9.73 -8.78 -10.40
N GLN A 89 9.22 -7.55 -10.37
CA GLN A 89 9.81 -6.40 -11.05
C GLN A 89 10.93 -5.73 -10.24
N LYS A 90 11.20 -6.20 -9.01
CA LYS A 90 12.19 -5.64 -8.08
C LYS A 90 11.97 -4.15 -7.79
N ILE A 91 10.71 -3.72 -7.76
CA ILE A 91 10.36 -2.36 -7.38
C ILE A 91 10.59 -2.24 -5.87
N PRO A 92 11.38 -1.26 -5.38
CA PRO A 92 11.55 -1.02 -3.96
C PRO A 92 10.19 -0.90 -3.29
N THR A 93 9.94 -1.71 -2.25
CA THR A 93 8.62 -1.82 -1.65
C THR A 93 8.71 -1.73 -0.14
N LEU A 94 7.97 -0.78 0.43
CA LEU A 94 7.74 -0.67 1.86
C LEU A 94 6.36 -1.22 2.19
N CYS A 95 6.30 -2.22 3.05
CA CYS A 95 5.05 -2.71 3.64
C CYS A 95 4.98 -2.24 5.10
N VAL A 96 3.98 -1.43 5.40
CA VAL A 96 3.68 -1.01 6.77
C VAL A 96 2.52 -1.82 7.34
N TYR A 97 2.63 -2.18 8.60
CA TYR A 97 1.57 -2.91 9.29
C TYR A 97 1.44 -2.45 10.74
N LYS A 98 0.21 -2.46 11.25
CA LYS A 98 -0.13 -2.05 12.61
C LYS A 98 0.29 -3.15 13.56
N GLY A 99 1.16 -2.82 14.52
CA GLY A 99 1.80 -3.78 15.44
C GLY A 99 0.86 -4.49 16.42
N THR A 100 -0.46 -4.31 16.31
CA THR A 100 -1.45 -5.12 17.02
C THR A 100 -1.79 -6.36 16.19
N HIS A 101 -1.44 -7.55 16.68
CA HIS A 101 -1.58 -8.84 15.97
C HIS A 101 -0.58 -9.08 14.83
N THR A 102 0.72 -8.94 15.14
CA THR A 102 1.85 -9.26 14.23
C THR A 102 1.73 -10.63 13.56
N ASP A 103 1.11 -11.60 14.25
CA ASP A 103 0.94 -12.99 13.79
C ASP A 103 -0.02 -13.12 12.59
N LEU A 104 -0.75 -12.07 12.24
CA LEU A 104 -1.66 -12.06 11.08
C LEU A 104 -0.97 -11.60 9.79
N LEU A 105 0.25 -11.06 9.86
CA LEU A 105 1.00 -10.72 8.66
C LEU A 105 1.39 -12.02 7.93
N SER A 106 1.12 -12.07 6.63
CA SER A 106 1.43 -13.24 5.82
C SER A 106 2.94 -13.52 5.78
N GLU A 107 3.35 -14.74 6.10
CA GLU A 107 4.74 -15.21 5.99
C GLU A 107 5.28 -15.07 4.56
N MET A 108 4.42 -15.15 3.54
CA MET A 108 4.81 -14.94 2.14
C MET A 108 5.24 -13.49 1.88
N ILE A 109 4.61 -12.52 2.54
CA ILE A 109 4.99 -11.10 2.44
C ILE A 109 6.20 -10.83 3.33
N GLN A 110 6.22 -11.37 4.55
CA GLN A 110 7.33 -11.17 5.47
C GLN A 110 8.63 -11.82 5.00
N GLY A 111 8.55 -12.95 4.29
CA GLY A 111 9.69 -13.72 3.81
C GLY A 111 10.27 -13.23 2.48
N ASP A 112 9.65 -12.25 1.81
CA ASP A 112 10.17 -11.71 0.56
C ASP A 112 11.31 -10.71 0.83
N PRO A 113 12.55 -11.00 0.41
CA PRO A 113 13.70 -10.14 0.70
C PRO A 113 13.65 -8.79 -0.04
N ASN A 114 12.78 -8.62 -1.05
CA ASN A 114 12.62 -7.35 -1.75
C ASN A 114 11.77 -6.35 -0.94
N PHE A 115 11.09 -6.80 0.11
CA PHE A 115 10.18 -5.96 0.89
C PHE A 115 10.84 -5.47 2.18
N THR A 116 10.78 -4.17 2.40
CA THR A 116 11.05 -3.58 3.71
C THR A 116 9.78 -3.64 4.53
N ILE A 117 9.77 -4.43 5.60
CA ILE A 117 8.61 -4.55 6.50
C ILE A 117 8.82 -3.67 7.73
N LYS A 118 7.87 -2.79 8.04
CA LYS A 118 7.92 -1.89 9.20
C LYS A 118 6.61 -1.91 9.99
N THR A 119 6.72 -1.93 11.32
CA THR A 119 5.59 -1.78 12.23
C THR A 119 5.28 -0.32 12.50
N TYR A 120 4.01 -0.03 12.79
CA TYR A 120 3.60 1.20 13.45
C TYR A 120 2.54 0.91 14.53
N THR A 121 2.46 1.74 15.55
CA THR A 121 1.38 1.67 16.56
C THR A 121 0.54 2.94 16.58
N THR A 122 1.12 4.06 16.16
CA THR A 122 0.41 5.34 15.97
C THR A 122 0.71 5.94 14.59
N PRO A 123 -0.17 6.81 14.06
CA PRO A 123 0.08 7.51 12.80
C PRO A 123 1.42 8.27 12.79
N GLU A 124 1.81 8.89 13.89
CA GLU A 124 3.06 9.67 13.99
C GLU A 124 4.32 8.82 13.77
N ASN A 125 4.26 7.51 14.07
CA ASN A 125 5.38 6.61 13.78
C ASN A 125 5.57 6.42 12.27
N LEU A 126 4.52 6.56 11.46
CA LEU A 126 4.60 6.40 10.01
C LEU A 126 5.47 7.49 9.38
N SER A 127 5.42 8.72 9.86
CA SER A 127 6.31 9.79 9.37
C SER A 127 7.80 9.43 9.54
N ILE A 128 8.16 8.78 10.65
CA ILE A 128 9.53 8.32 10.91
C ILE A 128 9.89 7.18 9.95
N VAL A 129 9.01 6.17 9.83
CA VAL A 129 9.19 5.03 8.92
C VAL A 129 9.37 5.48 7.48
N LEU A 130 8.54 6.43 7.01
CA LEU A 130 8.63 6.98 5.66
C LEU A 130 9.93 7.75 5.46
N LYS A 131 10.35 8.57 6.44
CA LYS A 131 11.61 9.31 6.36
C LYS A 131 12.85 8.40 6.29
N GLU A 132 12.83 7.26 6.97
CA GLU A 132 13.92 6.27 6.90
C GLU A 132 13.99 5.55 5.56
N PHE A 133 12.85 5.38 4.90
CA PHE A 133 12.74 4.59 3.68
C PHE A 133 13.02 5.41 2.40
N PHE A 134 12.63 6.69 2.37
CA PHE A 134 12.72 7.56 1.20
C PHE A 134 14.05 8.31 1.06
#